data_AF-A0A8H6JTF2-F1
#
_entry.id   AF-A0A8H6JTF2-F1
#
_cell.length_a   1.000
_cell.length_b   1.000
_cell.length_c   1.000
_cell.angle_alpha   90.00
_cell.angle_beta   90.00
_cell.angle_gamma   90.00
#
_symmetry.space_group_name_H-M   'P 1'
#
loop_
_entity.id
_entity.type
_entity.pdbx_description
1 polymer ?
#
loop_
_entity_poly.entity_id
_entity_poly.type
_entity_poly.pdbx_seq_one_letter_code
_entity_poly.pdbx_strand_id
1 'polypeptide(L)'
;MHPPPPNLRMITPDHSLTFANFASANFTLTEVAMPTAPDVRMVQEISSDHSLLERTGQQVMSWTKGCYFGKSGQDNVALCWQEMEALQSFCVGIESPERGFWKPIQSKYKVKYSDGTTNTGWIVPSDNPSDPYTFPSSMNYHIVVTSHAVKDQLELQITIEDRSAAPQSDE
;
A
#
# COMPACT_ATOMS: atom_id res chain seq x y z
N MET A 1 -23.44 -7.16 -37.39
CA MET A 1 -22.65 -6.49 -36.34
C MET A 1 -23.38 -6.70 -35.03
N HIS A 2 -22.83 -7.51 -34.12
CA HIS A 2 -23.40 -7.66 -32.79
C HIS A 2 -23.02 -6.44 -31.94
N PRO A 3 -23.94 -5.85 -31.16
CA PRO A 3 -23.57 -4.85 -30.16
C PRO A 3 -22.73 -5.53 -29.06
N PRO A 4 -21.76 -4.82 -28.45
CA PRO A 4 -21.04 -5.35 -27.31
C PRO A 4 -21.99 -5.55 -26.12
N PRO A 5 -21.78 -6.58 -25.28
CA PRO A 5 -22.64 -6.84 -24.13
C PRO A 5 -22.59 -5.69 -23.11
N PRO A 6 -23.70 -5.48 -22.36
CA PRO A 6 -23.86 -4.33 -21.49
C PRO A 6 -23.06 -4.50 -20.19
N ASN A 7 -22.38 -3.42 -19.79
CA ASN A 7 -22.02 -3.08 -18.41
C ASN A 7 -21.35 -4.21 -17.59
N LEU A 8 -20.03 -4.38 -17.78
CA LEU A 8 -19.19 -4.71 -16.63
C LEU A 8 -19.40 -3.58 -15.61
N ARG A 9 -20.21 -3.81 -14.58
CA ARG A 9 -20.18 -2.96 -13.38
C ARG A 9 -18.72 -2.99 -12.92
N MET A 10 -18.02 -1.86 -13.05
CA MET A 10 -16.77 -1.67 -12.33
C MET A 10 -17.10 -1.90 -10.86
N ILE A 11 -16.61 -3.00 -10.30
CA ILE A 11 -16.69 -3.20 -8.87
C ILE A 11 -15.69 -2.19 -8.30
N THR A 12 -16.20 -1.14 -7.66
CA THR A 12 -15.35 -0.23 -6.90
C THR A 12 -14.68 -1.06 -5.80
N PRO A 13 -13.35 -1.15 -5.77
CA PRO A 13 -12.68 -1.95 -4.75
C PRO A 13 -12.93 -1.36 -3.37
N ASP A 14 -13.00 -2.22 -2.35
CA ASP A 14 -13.07 -1.74 -0.97
C ASP A 14 -11.69 -1.27 -0.51
N HIS A 15 -10.64 -1.88 -1.05
CA HIS A 15 -9.26 -1.58 -0.68
C HIS A 15 -8.37 -1.52 -1.91
N SER A 16 -7.43 -0.58 -1.89
CA SER A 16 -6.40 -0.50 -2.92
C SER A 16 -5.07 0.04 -2.41
N LEU A 17 -3.99 -0.45 -3.00
CA LEU A 17 -2.64 0.06 -2.88
C LEU A 17 -2.15 0.47 -4.26
N THR A 18 -1.84 1.75 -4.43
CA THR A 18 -1.19 2.28 -5.65
C THR A 18 0.21 2.73 -5.31
N PHE A 19 1.22 2.13 -5.93
CA PHE A 19 2.61 2.56 -5.83
C PHE A 19 2.99 3.32 -7.09
N ALA A 20 3.50 4.54 -6.93
CA ALA A 20 4.03 5.37 -8.00
C ALA A 20 5.50 5.71 -7.70
N ASN A 21 6.40 5.26 -8.56
CA ASN A 21 7.83 5.51 -8.41
C ASN A 21 8.28 6.61 -9.38
N PHE A 22 8.55 7.79 -8.86
CA PHE A 22 9.19 8.88 -9.60
C PHE A 22 10.69 9.02 -9.30
N ALA A 23 11.23 8.17 -8.42
CA ALA A 23 12.65 8.14 -8.13
C ALA A 23 13.46 7.58 -9.30
N SER A 24 14.76 7.88 -9.29
CA SER A 24 15.72 7.41 -10.27
C SER A 24 16.03 5.91 -10.13
N ALA A 25 15.78 5.35 -8.94
CA ALA A 25 16.03 3.96 -8.59
C ALA A 25 14.81 3.05 -8.83
N ASN A 26 15.08 1.75 -9.00
CA ASN A 26 14.06 0.71 -9.05
C ASN A 26 13.93 0.05 -7.68
N PHE A 27 12.72 -0.43 -7.35
CA PHE A 27 12.48 -1.15 -6.11
C PHE A 27 12.09 -2.59 -6.40
N THR A 28 12.64 -3.54 -5.65
CA THR A 28 12.29 -4.95 -5.72
C THR A 28 11.27 -5.31 -4.65
N LEU A 29 10.21 -6.00 -5.05
CA LEU A 29 9.20 -6.57 -4.16
C LEU A 29 9.81 -7.77 -3.45
N THR A 30 10.00 -7.65 -2.13
CA THR A 30 10.67 -8.68 -1.32
C THR A 30 9.72 -9.45 -0.41
N GLU A 31 8.55 -8.88 -0.11
CA GLU A 31 7.52 -9.52 0.70
C GLU A 31 6.14 -9.27 0.09
N VAL A 32 5.35 -10.33 -0.02
CA VAL A 32 3.97 -10.28 -0.52
C VAL A 32 3.09 -11.14 0.39
N ALA A 33 2.22 -10.49 1.14
CA ALA A 33 1.14 -11.13 1.88
C ALA A 33 -0.19 -10.74 1.22
N MET A 34 -0.81 -11.71 0.55
CA MET A 34 -2.14 -11.56 -0.06
C MET A 34 -3.24 -11.85 0.96
N PRO A 35 -4.44 -11.26 0.79
CA PRO A 35 -5.60 -11.65 1.59
C PRO A 35 -5.91 -13.12 1.37
N THR A 36 -6.23 -13.85 2.44
CA THR A 36 -6.51 -15.31 2.37
C THR A 36 -7.95 -15.67 2.74
N ALA A 37 -8.77 -14.71 3.21
CA ALA A 37 -10.16 -15.02 3.49
C ALA A 37 -10.92 -15.42 2.22
N PRO A 38 -11.79 -16.44 2.31
CA PRO A 38 -12.48 -17.04 1.17
C PRO A 38 -13.48 -16.10 0.47
N ASP A 39 -13.87 -15.02 1.13
CA ASP A 39 -14.80 -14.00 0.64
C ASP A 39 -14.09 -12.76 0.07
N VAL A 40 -12.76 -12.69 0.14
CA VAL A 40 -11.99 -11.68 -0.57
C VAL A 40 -11.95 -12.03 -2.04
N ARG A 41 -12.28 -11.04 -2.87
CA ARG A 41 -12.13 -11.12 -4.32
C ARG A 41 -11.10 -10.10 -4.76
N MET A 42 -10.00 -10.60 -5.32
CA MET A 42 -9.01 -9.77 -5.98
C MET A 42 -9.63 -9.11 -7.22
N VAL A 43 -9.47 -7.80 -7.33
CA VAL A 43 -9.89 -7.01 -8.49
C VAL A 43 -8.68 -6.76 -9.39
N GLN A 44 -7.54 -6.41 -8.78
CA GLN A 44 -6.25 -6.29 -9.43
C GLN A 44 -5.17 -6.85 -8.52
N GLU A 45 -4.30 -7.69 -9.07
CA GLU A 45 -3.22 -8.34 -8.33
C GLU A 45 -1.87 -7.80 -8.81
N ILE A 46 -0.94 -7.56 -7.88
CA ILE A 46 0.48 -7.43 -8.20
C ILE A 46 1.01 -8.85 -8.26
N SER A 47 1.21 -9.39 -9.45
CA SER A 47 1.77 -10.73 -9.59
C SER A 47 3.20 -10.74 -9.04
N SER A 48 3.57 -11.83 -8.38
CA SER A 48 4.88 -11.96 -7.71
C SER A 48 6.07 -11.96 -8.68
N ASP A 49 5.80 -12.16 -9.98
CA ASP A 49 6.77 -12.03 -11.08
C ASP A 49 6.97 -10.59 -11.57
N HIS A 50 6.07 -9.66 -11.22
CA HIS A 50 6.28 -8.20 -11.35
C HIS A 50 7.09 -7.67 -10.15
N SER A 51 8.24 -8.31 -9.92
CA SER A 51 9.13 -8.06 -8.79
C SER A 51 9.70 -6.65 -8.77
N LEU A 52 9.59 -5.85 -9.82
CA LEU A 52 10.18 -4.52 -9.90
C LEU A 52 9.14 -3.42 -10.08
N LEU A 53 9.21 -2.40 -9.23
CA LEU A 53 8.59 -1.11 -9.45
C LEU A 53 9.61 -0.24 -10.18
N GLU A 54 9.50 -0.22 -11.51
CA GLU A 54 10.42 0.51 -12.39
C GLU A 54 10.37 2.03 -12.15
N ARG A 55 11.45 2.72 -12.50
CA ARG A 55 11.50 4.18 -12.56
C ARG A 55 10.35 4.72 -13.41
N THR A 56 9.67 5.76 -12.92
CA THR A 56 8.45 6.34 -13.51
C THR A 56 7.30 5.34 -13.68
N GLY A 57 7.40 4.18 -13.03
CA GLY A 57 6.44 3.10 -13.09
C GLY A 57 5.35 3.20 -12.03
N GLN A 58 4.25 2.50 -12.27
CA GLN A 58 3.14 2.38 -11.35
C GLN A 58 2.76 0.91 -11.19
N GLN A 59 2.46 0.50 -9.96
CA GLN A 59 1.84 -0.78 -9.67
C GLN A 59 0.58 -0.58 -8.81
N VAL A 60 -0.43 -1.40 -9.06
CA VAL A 60 -1.71 -1.30 -8.37
C VAL A 60 -2.17 -2.68 -7.92
N MET A 61 -2.59 -2.78 -6.66
CA MET A 61 -3.29 -3.92 -6.10
C MET A 61 -4.64 -3.44 -5.57
N SER A 62 -5.72 -4.14 -5.88
CA SER A 62 -7.04 -3.81 -5.36
C SER A 62 -7.90 -5.06 -5.15
N TRP A 63 -8.74 -5.02 -4.14
CA TRP A 63 -9.61 -6.13 -3.79
C TRP A 63 -10.89 -5.65 -3.12
N THR A 64 -11.85 -6.56 -3.04
CA THR A 64 -13.13 -6.35 -2.37
C THR A 64 -13.31 -7.44 -1.33
N LYS A 65 -13.95 -7.13 -0.22
CA LYS A 65 -14.19 -8.07 0.86
C LYS A 65 -15.69 -8.22 1.09
N GLY A 66 -16.15 -9.47 1.11
CA GLY A 66 -17.54 -9.77 1.48
C GLY A 66 -17.91 -9.24 2.87
N CYS A 67 -19.15 -8.78 3.05
CA CYS A 67 -19.65 -8.39 4.36
C CYS A 67 -19.92 -9.66 5.22
N TYR A 68 -19.00 -10.06 6.10
CA TYR A 68 -19.28 -11.11 7.11
C TYR A 68 -19.04 -10.66 8.56
N PHE A 69 -19.86 -11.21 9.46
CA PHE A 69 -19.77 -11.06 10.91
C PHE A 69 -19.13 -12.32 11.52
N GLY A 70 -17.89 -12.21 11.98
CA GLY A 70 -17.16 -13.32 12.60
C GLY A 70 -15.69 -13.26 12.21
N LYS A 71 -14.81 -13.60 13.17
CA LYS A 71 -13.33 -13.49 13.12
C LYS A 71 -12.79 -13.32 11.70
N SER A 72 -12.45 -12.09 11.33
CA SER A 72 -11.65 -11.89 10.14
C SER A 72 -10.36 -12.67 10.34
N GLY A 73 -10.04 -13.53 9.38
CA GLY A 73 -8.71 -14.09 9.30
C GLY A 73 -7.69 -12.95 9.17
N GLN A 74 -6.42 -13.32 9.02
CA GLN A 74 -5.36 -12.37 8.69
C GLN A 74 -5.58 -11.82 7.27
N ASP A 75 -6.61 -10.98 7.10
CA ASP A 75 -6.92 -10.24 5.85
C ASP A 75 -6.08 -8.98 5.78
N ASN A 76 -4.83 -9.14 6.20
CA ASN A 76 -3.84 -8.11 6.22
C ASN A 76 -3.06 -8.24 4.92
N VAL A 77 -3.14 -7.23 4.08
CA VAL A 77 -2.19 -7.10 2.98
C VAL A 77 -0.91 -6.52 3.55
N ALA A 78 0.23 -7.04 3.12
CA ALA A 78 1.53 -6.44 3.38
C ALA A 78 2.39 -6.59 2.14
N LEU A 79 2.91 -5.46 1.64
CA LEU A 79 3.83 -5.39 0.51
C LEU A 79 5.08 -4.67 0.97
N CYS A 80 6.26 -5.27 0.74
CA CYS A 80 7.56 -4.67 1.04
C CYS A 80 8.38 -4.48 -0.22
N TRP A 81 8.88 -3.26 -0.41
CA TRP A 81 9.73 -2.86 -1.51
C TRP A 81 11.12 -2.53 -0.98
N GLN A 82 12.15 -3.00 -1.67
CA GLN A 82 13.54 -2.78 -1.31
C GLN A 82 14.32 -2.23 -2.49
N GLU A 83 15.06 -1.15 -2.26
CA GLU A 83 16.07 -0.70 -3.18
C GLU A 83 17.35 -1.50 -2.93
N MET A 84 17.93 -2.07 -3.99
CA MET A 84 18.94 -3.12 -3.88
C MET A 84 20.36 -2.57 -3.68
N GLU A 85 20.64 -1.33 -4.08
CA GLU A 85 21.96 -0.72 -3.92
C GLU A 85 22.16 -0.16 -2.51
N ALA A 86 21.19 0.57 -1.98
CA ALA A 86 21.19 1.15 -0.64
C ALA A 86 20.69 0.18 0.44
N LEU A 87 20.10 -0.96 0.04
CA LEU A 87 19.49 -1.96 0.93
C LEU A 87 18.46 -1.36 1.89
N GLN A 88 17.82 -0.26 1.47
CA GLN A 88 16.73 0.36 2.21
C GLN A 88 15.40 -0.24 1.76
N SER A 89 14.48 -0.44 2.70
CA SER A 89 13.17 -1.00 2.42
C SER A 89 12.07 -0.22 3.09
N PHE A 90 10.90 -0.25 2.46
CA PHE A 90 9.66 0.24 3.04
C PHE A 90 8.56 -0.78 2.76
N CYS A 91 7.63 -0.89 3.70
CA CYS A 91 6.48 -1.75 3.59
C CYS A 91 5.22 -0.96 3.90
N VAL A 92 4.16 -1.28 3.20
CA VAL A 92 2.82 -0.77 3.46
C VAL A 92 1.86 -1.95 3.53
N GLY A 93 0.98 -1.91 4.51
CA GLY A 93 -0.05 -2.92 4.67
C GLY A 93 -1.38 -2.31 5.05
N ILE A 94 -2.46 -2.96 4.63
CA ILE A 94 -3.83 -2.63 5.06
C ILE A 94 -4.27 -3.75 6.00
N GLU A 95 -4.74 -3.35 7.17
CA GLU A 95 -5.44 -4.23 8.10
C GLU A 95 -6.94 -4.07 7.91
N SER A 96 -7.59 -5.15 7.48
CA SER A 96 -9.04 -5.18 7.35
C SER A 96 -9.70 -5.03 8.72
N PRO A 97 -10.80 -4.26 8.83
CA PRO A 97 -11.46 -4.05 10.10
C PRO A 97 -12.09 -5.34 10.61
N GLU A 98 -11.90 -5.63 11.90
CA GLU A 98 -12.69 -6.63 12.60
C GLU A 98 -14.11 -6.06 12.80
N ARG A 99 -15.13 -6.72 12.21
CA ARG A 99 -16.53 -6.38 12.50
C ARG A 99 -16.91 -6.85 13.90
N GLY A 100 -16.58 -6.04 14.92
CA GLY A 100 -17.05 -6.19 16.29
C GLY A 100 -18.36 -5.45 16.54
N PHE A 101 -19.24 -6.01 17.37
CA PHE A 101 -20.58 -5.45 17.65
C PHE A 101 -20.57 -4.02 18.23
N TRP A 102 -19.43 -3.57 18.80
CA TRP A 102 -19.29 -2.28 19.49
C TRP A 102 -18.12 -1.42 18.98
N LYS A 103 -17.39 -1.84 17.93
CA LYS A 103 -16.25 -1.07 17.39
C LYS A 103 -16.64 -0.43 16.05
N PRO A 104 -16.26 0.83 15.80
CA PRO A 104 -16.37 1.42 14.46
C PRO A 104 -15.63 0.53 13.46
N ILE A 105 -16.32 0.14 12.39
CA ILE A 105 -15.72 -0.65 11.31
C ILE A 105 -14.89 0.32 10.47
N GLN A 106 -13.58 0.31 10.68
CA GLN A 106 -12.67 1.18 9.96
C GLN A 106 -11.36 0.46 9.67
N SER A 107 -11.02 0.38 8.39
CA SER A 107 -9.74 -0.15 7.92
C SER A 107 -8.59 0.74 8.43
N LYS A 108 -7.48 0.13 8.81
CA LYS A 108 -6.25 0.85 9.18
C LYS A 108 -5.14 0.46 8.23
N TYR A 109 -4.18 1.36 8.04
CA TYR A 109 -2.93 0.99 7.39
C TYR A 109 -1.78 1.02 8.38
N LYS A 110 -0.77 0.23 8.06
CA LYS A 110 0.47 0.11 8.81
C LYS A 110 1.64 0.24 7.86
N VAL A 111 2.74 0.68 8.42
CA VAL A 111 3.99 0.86 7.69
C VAL A 111 5.13 0.22 8.46
N LYS A 112 6.19 -0.10 7.74
CA LYS A 112 7.46 -0.60 8.28
C LYS A 112 8.56 -0.11 7.35
N TYR A 113 9.76 0.12 7.87
CA TYR A 113 10.91 0.48 7.04
C TYR A 113 12.23 0.03 7.64
N SER A 114 13.24 -0.06 6.78
CA SER A 114 14.65 -0.21 7.12
C SER A 114 15.44 0.86 6.37
N ASP A 115 16.15 1.74 7.08
CA ASP A 115 16.99 2.78 6.48
C ASP A 115 18.48 2.38 6.40
N GLY A 116 18.80 1.13 6.76
CA GLY A 116 20.16 0.59 6.84
C GLY A 116 20.79 0.71 8.24
N THR A 117 20.25 1.59 9.09
CA THR A 117 20.68 1.76 10.49
C THR A 117 19.59 1.36 11.49
N THR A 118 18.34 1.68 11.16
CA THR A 118 17.14 1.42 11.94
C THR A 118 16.26 0.49 11.12
N ASN A 119 15.81 -0.59 11.77
CA ASN A 119 14.80 -1.49 11.23
C ASN A 119 13.61 -1.46 12.18
N THR A 120 12.46 -1.02 11.67
CA THR A 120 11.25 -0.89 12.47
C THR A 120 10.40 -2.16 12.42
N GLY A 121 9.62 -2.38 13.48
CA GLY A 121 8.46 -3.25 13.40
C GLY A 121 7.33 -2.59 12.61
N TRP A 122 6.19 -3.28 12.50
CA TRP A 122 4.97 -2.66 11.98
C TRP A 122 4.48 -1.57 12.94
N ILE A 123 4.26 -0.38 12.41
CA ILE A 123 3.69 0.77 13.14
C ILE A 123 2.38 1.19 12.46
N VAL A 124 1.42 1.63 13.27
CA VAL A 124 0.19 2.27 12.79
C VAL A 124 0.40 3.79 12.87
N PRO A 125 0.47 4.51 11.73
CA PRO A 125 0.86 5.92 11.73
C PRO A 125 -0.09 6.87 12.46
N SER A 126 -1.39 6.61 12.37
CA SER A 126 -2.44 7.40 13.01
C SER A 126 -3.64 6.52 13.33
N ASP A 127 -4.43 6.94 14.32
CA ASP A 127 -5.74 6.35 14.58
C ASP A 127 -6.78 6.75 13.54
N ASN A 128 -6.58 7.88 12.85
CA ASN A 128 -7.39 8.28 11.70
C ASN A 128 -6.71 7.78 10.41
N PRO A 129 -7.29 6.80 9.68
CA PRO A 129 -6.67 6.21 8.50
C PRO A 129 -6.62 7.17 7.30
N SER A 130 -7.31 8.30 7.34
CA SER A 130 -7.21 9.36 6.31
C SER A 130 -5.99 10.27 6.49
N ASP A 131 -5.27 10.15 7.61
CA ASP A 131 -4.08 10.96 7.83
C ASP A 131 -2.92 10.41 6.98
N PRO A 132 -2.17 11.28 6.28
CA PRO A 132 -1.02 10.85 5.50
C PRO A 132 0.15 10.48 6.41
N TYR A 133 1.09 9.72 5.88
CA TYR A 133 2.34 9.37 6.55
C TYR A 133 3.54 9.60 5.63
N THR A 134 4.57 10.25 6.17
CA THR A 134 5.85 10.43 5.48
C THR A 134 6.91 9.59 6.18
N PHE A 135 7.60 8.74 5.41
CA PHE A 135 8.73 7.96 5.92
C PHE A 135 9.88 8.89 6.38
N PRO A 136 10.70 8.47 7.35
CA PRO A 136 11.66 9.36 8.00
C PRO A 136 12.75 9.90 7.07
N SER A 137 13.40 10.96 7.54
CA SER A 137 14.49 11.62 6.83
C SER A 137 15.79 10.81 6.74
N SER A 138 15.85 9.61 7.33
CA SER A 138 16.97 8.69 7.21
C SER A 138 16.91 7.82 5.94
N MET A 139 15.73 7.69 5.33
CA MET A 139 15.58 7.05 4.01
C MET A 139 16.19 7.94 2.92
N ASN A 140 16.78 7.37 1.88
CA ASN A 140 17.33 8.09 0.72
C ASN A 140 16.24 8.68 -0.18
N TYR A 141 15.00 8.26 0.01
CA TYR A 141 13.85 8.62 -0.81
C TYR A 141 12.82 9.43 -0.01
N HIS A 142 12.13 10.32 -0.69
CA HIS A 142 10.92 10.95 -0.16
C HIS A 142 9.74 10.03 -0.46
N ILE A 143 9.31 9.26 0.55
CA ILE A 143 8.21 8.30 0.44
C ILE A 143 7.04 8.82 1.25
N VAL A 144 5.89 9.01 0.58
CA VAL A 144 4.66 9.52 1.18
C VAL A 144 3.53 8.54 0.92
N VAL A 145 2.82 8.17 1.98
CA VAL A 145 1.54 7.50 1.92
C VAL A 145 0.45 8.55 2.09
N THR A 146 -0.38 8.68 1.08
CA THR A 146 -1.63 9.42 1.16
C THR A 146 -2.78 8.43 1.14
N SER A 147 -3.90 8.79 1.75
CA SER A 147 -5.01 7.86 1.93
C SER A 147 -6.35 8.56 1.75
N HIS A 148 -7.32 7.76 1.30
CA HIS A 148 -8.73 8.11 1.28
C HIS A 148 -9.51 6.99 1.95
N ALA A 149 -10.15 7.29 3.08
CA ALA A 149 -10.89 6.31 3.87
C ALA A 149 -12.37 6.70 3.97
N VAL A 150 -13.26 5.75 3.64
CA VAL A 150 -14.72 5.90 3.75
C VAL A 150 -15.32 4.64 4.34
N LYS A 151 -15.79 4.70 5.59
CA LYS A 151 -16.34 3.55 6.33
C LYS A 151 -15.34 2.37 6.37
N ASP A 152 -15.66 1.27 5.69
CA ASP A 152 -14.84 0.06 5.55
C ASP A 152 -13.89 0.09 4.34
N GLN A 153 -13.94 1.16 3.53
CA GLN A 153 -13.06 1.32 2.38
C GLN A 153 -11.80 2.10 2.73
N LEU A 154 -10.66 1.68 2.15
CA LEU A 154 -9.39 2.37 2.29
C LEU A 154 -8.54 2.25 1.02
N GLU A 155 -8.30 3.41 0.41
CA GLU A 155 -7.44 3.56 -0.75
C GLU A 155 -6.14 4.24 -0.31
N LEU A 156 -5.00 3.62 -0.59
CA LEU A 156 -3.68 4.21 -0.36
C LEU A 156 -2.98 4.51 -1.67
N GLN A 157 -2.38 5.69 -1.74
CA GLN A 157 -1.44 6.07 -2.78
C GLN A 157 -0.07 6.33 -2.15
N ILE A 158 0.91 5.54 -2.57
CA ILE A 158 2.29 5.56 -2.13
C ILE A 158 3.11 6.19 -3.24
N THR A 159 3.69 7.34 -2.96
CA THR A 159 4.55 8.07 -3.90
C THR A 159 5.98 8.02 -3.43
N ILE A 160 6.91 7.72 -4.34
CA ILE A 160 8.34 7.59 -4.08
C ILE A 160 9.07 8.56 -5.00
N GLU A 161 9.86 9.46 -4.43
CA GLU A 161 10.66 10.44 -5.16
C GLU A 161 12.10 10.38 -4.69
N ASP A 162 13.04 10.71 -5.57
CA ASP A 162 14.41 10.97 -5.13
C ASP A 162 14.37 12.10 -4.11
N ARG A 163 14.98 11.88 -2.95
CA ARG A 163 15.29 13.01 -2.10
C ARG A 163 16.46 13.69 -2.78
N SER A 164 16.18 14.65 -3.66
CA SER A 164 17.23 15.55 -4.12
C SER A 164 17.98 16.00 -2.89
N ALA A 165 19.27 15.65 -2.78
CA ALA A 165 20.16 16.34 -1.86
C ALA A 165 19.83 17.82 -2.05
N ALA A 166 19.48 18.49 -0.95
CA ALA A 166 18.95 19.85 -0.93
C ALA A 166 19.59 20.71 -2.03
N PRO A 167 18.91 21.72 -2.60
CA PRO A 167 19.61 22.70 -3.41
C PRO A 167 20.87 23.13 -2.63
N GLN A 168 22.03 22.73 -3.15
CA GLN A 168 23.28 23.35 -2.77
C GLN A 168 23.17 24.80 -3.22
N SER A 169 23.63 25.71 -2.35
CA SER A 169 23.72 27.17 -2.50
C SER A 169 22.39 27.92 -2.35
N ASP A 170 22.32 29.02 -1.61
CA ASP A 170 23.28 30.14 -1.69
C ASP A 170 24.01 30.52 -0.39
N GLU A 171 25.22 31.00 -0.65
CA GLU A 171 26.18 31.79 0.12
C GLU A 171 25.58 32.86 1.05
#